data_AF-A0A0F4JM18-F1
#
_entry.id   AF-A0A0F4JM18-F1
#
_cell.length_a   1.000
_cell.length_b   1.000
_cell.length_c   1.000
_cell.angle_alpha   90.00
_cell.angle_beta   90.00
_cell.angle_gamma   90.00
#
_symmetry.space_group_name_H-M   'P 1'
#
loop_
_entity.id
_entity.type
_entity.pdbx_description
1 polymer ?
#
loop_
_entity_poly.entity_id
_entity_poly.type
_entity_poly.pdbx_seq_one_letter_code
_entity_poly.pdbx_strand_id
1 'polypeptide(L)'
;MASLVEIAGEFDLPPHEIASPLVQAAQETALTAAFLDNELLSRGKEEARGEYDCGLIPVLLAESGPRTLQEAVDDTVALRDRVMDLHLRLAAAAVRADAGPRTRDYVDLLGRASAGITTFSRDTLRYTTPHQRKPPMTSHPTPPRRGPCRSRLPPQIGRWTQRAH
;
A
#
# COMPACT_ATOMS: atom_id res chain seq x y z
N MET A 1 -2.99 -11.44 -3.74
CA MET A 1 -3.99 -10.37 -4.00
C MET A 1 -4.36 -10.32 -5.47
N ALA A 2 -3.41 -10.03 -6.37
CA ALA A 2 -3.66 -9.88 -7.82
C ALA A 2 -4.48 -11.02 -8.46
N SER A 3 -4.10 -12.28 -8.27
CA SER A 3 -4.84 -13.41 -8.87
C SER A 3 -6.24 -13.61 -8.27
N LEU A 4 -6.46 -13.23 -7.01
CA LEU A 4 -7.82 -13.25 -6.43
C LEU A 4 -8.68 -12.13 -7.00
N VAL A 5 -8.09 -10.99 -7.36
CA VAL A 5 -8.78 -9.90 -8.07
C VAL A 5 -9.16 -10.32 -9.48
N GLU A 6 -8.29 -11.04 -10.19
CA GLU A 6 -8.61 -11.61 -11.51
C GLU A 6 -9.83 -12.54 -11.43
N ILE A 7 -9.82 -13.48 -10.48
CA ILE A 7 -10.92 -14.43 -10.27
C ILE A 7 -12.20 -13.71 -9.85
N ALA A 8 -12.14 -12.82 -8.85
CA ALA A 8 -13.31 -12.15 -8.30
C ALA A 8 -13.95 -11.14 -9.26
N GLY A 9 -13.14 -10.50 -10.12
CA GLY A 9 -13.63 -9.60 -11.16
C GLY A 9 -13.96 -10.31 -12.47
N GLU A 10 -13.81 -11.64 -12.55
CA GLU A 10 -13.97 -12.44 -13.77
C GLU A 10 -13.16 -11.86 -14.95
N PHE A 11 -11.96 -11.36 -14.64
CA PHE A 11 -11.08 -10.77 -15.63
C PHE A 11 -10.32 -11.85 -16.38
N ASP A 12 -10.63 -12.01 -17.66
CA ASP A 12 -9.80 -12.74 -18.62
C ASP A 12 -8.99 -11.72 -19.43
N LEU A 13 -7.84 -11.33 -18.87
CA LEU A 13 -6.89 -10.44 -19.51
C LEU A 13 -5.86 -11.26 -20.31
N PRO A 14 -5.55 -10.89 -21.56
CA PRO A 14 -4.50 -11.55 -22.32
C PRO A 14 -3.16 -11.52 -21.55
N PRO A 15 -2.31 -12.56 -21.69
CA PRO A 15 -1.02 -12.62 -20.99
C PRO A 15 -0.12 -11.39 -21.19
N HIS A 16 -0.18 -10.77 -22.37
CA HIS A 16 0.60 -9.56 -22.67
C HIS A 16 0.05 -8.30 -21.98
N GLU A 17 -1.25 -8.25 -21.67
CA GLU A 17 -1.85 -7.16 -20.89
C GLU A 17 -1.52 -7.32 -19.40
N ILE A 18 -1.66 -8.53 -18.85
CA ILE A 18 -1.27 -8.83 -17.45
C ILE A 18 0.23 -8.57 -17.22
N ALA A 19 1.07 -9.02 -18.16
CA ALA A 19 2.50 -8.80 -18.08
C ALA A 19 2.92 -7.37 -18.47
N SER A 20 1.98 -6.50 -18.82
CA SER A 20 2.32 -5.13 -19.20
C SER A 20 2.93 -4.39 -18.00
N PRO A 21 3.90 -3.49 -18.22
CA PRO A 21 4.53 -2.77 -17.12
C PRO A 21 3.55 -1.91 -16.31
N LEU A 22 2.47 -1.43 -16.94
CA LEU A 22 1.43 -0.66 -16.26
C LEU A 22 0.67 -1.53 -15.24
N VAL A 23 0.25 -2.73 -15.66
CA VAL A 23 -0.47 -3.67 -14.80
C VAL A 23 0.45 -4.19 -13.68
N GLN A 24 1.70 -4.52 -13.99
CA GLN A 24 2.68 -4.89 -12.96
C GLN A 24 2.89 -3.77 -11.94
N ALA A 25 3.04 -2.53 -12.40
CA ALA A 25 3.15 -1.38 -11.50
C ALA A 25 1.91 -1.22 -10.60
N ALA A 26 0.70 -1.39 -11.16
CA ALA A 26 -0.54 -1.32 -10.41
C ALA A 26 -0.65 -2.44 -9.35
N GLN A 27 -0.30 -3.68 -9.72
CA GLN A 27 -0.27 -4.83 -8.82
C GLN A 27 0.71 -4.61 -7.66
N GLU A 28 1.95 -4.22 -7.97
CA GLU A 28 2.99 -4.00 -6.96
C GLU A 28 2.64 -2.86 -6.01
N THR A 29 2.13 -1.74 -6.53
CA THR A 29 1.76 -0.58 -5.70
C THR A 29 0.55 -0.88 -4.81
N ALA A 30 -0.50 -1.50 -5.34
CA ALA A 30 -1.68 -1.87 -4.55
C ALA A 30 -1.33 -2.88 -3.44
N LEU A 31 -0.51 -3.89 -3.76
CA LEU A 31 -0.09 -4.92 -2.82
C LEU A 31 0.81 -4.32 -1.72
N THR A 32 1.76 -3.46 -2.11
CA THR A 32 2.63 -2.77 -1.16
C THR A 32 1.83 -1.89 -0.20
N ALA A 33 0.87 -1.12 -0.71
CA ALA A 33 -0.01 -0.32 0.15
C ALA A 33 -0.80 -1.20 1.14
N ALA A 34 -1.34 -2.33 0.68
CA ALA A 34 -2.07 -3.26 1.53
C ALA A 34 -1.19 -3.90 2.61
N PHE A 35 0.08 -4.21 2.31
CA PHE A 35 1.02 -4.72 3.32
C PHE A 35 1.39 -3.68 4.36
N LEU A 36 1.64 -2.43 3.95
CA LEU A 36 1.92 -1.34 4.89
C LEU A 36 0.73 -1.04 5.79
N ASP A 37 -0.50 -1.10 5.25
CA ASP A 37 -1.72 -0.99 6.06
C ASP A 37 -1.86 -2.14 7.06
N ASN A 38 -1.59 -3.37 6.63
CA ASN A 38 -1.59 -4.51 7.54
C ASN A 38 -0.58 -4.29 8.67
N GLU A 39 0.65 -3.89 8.36
CA GLU A 39 1.70 -3.65 9.37
C GLU A 39 1.30 -2.60 10.41
N LEU A 40 0.77 -1.46 9.96
CA LEU A 40 0.30 -0.39 10.85
C LEU A 40 -0.83 -0.86 11.77
N LEU A 41 -1.73 -1.71 11.26
CA LEU A 41 -2.90 -2.19 11.99
C LEU A 41 -2.63 -3.47 12.80
N SER A 42 -1.60 -4.25 12.45
CA SER A 42 -1.24 -5.51 13.09
C SER A 42 -0.30 -5.35 14.27
N ARG A 43 0.42 -4.24 14.36
CA ARG A 43 1.42 -4.02 15.40
C ARG A 43 0.92 -4.31 16.81
N GLY A 44 -0.27 -3.81 17.18
CA GLY A 44 -0.80 -3.98 18.53
C GLY A 44 -1.02 -5.43 18.95
N LYS A 45 -1.46 -6.29 18.02
CA LYS A 45 -1.62 -7.73 18.29
C LYS A 45 -0.27 -8.48 18.26
N GLU A 46 0.67 -8.05 17.41
CA GLU A 46 1.98 -8.68 17.24
C GLU A 46 2.84 -8.44 18.49
N GLU A 47 2.85 -7.21 18.99
CA GLU A 47 3.46 -6.84 20.29
C GLU A 47 2.87 -7.64 21.45
N ALA A 48 1.53 -7.71 21.53
CA ALA A 48 0.84 -8.42 22.62
C ALA A 48 1.14 -9.93 22.67
N ARG A 49 1.52 -10.52 21.53
CA ARG A 49 1.83 -11.96 21.41
C ARG A 49 3.32 -12.26 21.49
N GLY A 50 4.18 -11.24 21.50
CA GLY A 50 5.63 -11.42 21.40
C GLY A 50 6.04 -12.08 20.09
N GLU A 51 5.28 -11.86 19.00
CA GLU A 51 5.62 -12.40 17.68
C GLU A 51 6.89 -11.70 17.15
N TYR A 52 7.71 -12.43 16.38
CA TYR A 52 8.91 -11.86 15.77
C TYR A 52 8.51 -10.84 14.70
N ASP A 53 8.85 -9.57 14.92
CA ASP A 53 8.43 -8.46 14.07
C ASP A 53 9.52 -8.15 13.01
N CYS A 54 9.24 -8.58 11.77
CA CYS A 54 10.03 -8.25 10.57
C CYS A 54 9.47 -7.04 9.80
N GLY A 55 8.56 -6.26 10.39
CA GLY A 55 7.95 -5.11 9.74
C GLY A 55 8.94 -4.00 9.40
N LEU A 56 8.50 -3.07 8.55
CA LEU A 56 9.20 -1.83 8.27
C LEU A 56 9.47 -1.01 9.53
N ILE A 57 8.56 -0.95 10.51
CA ILE A 57 8.75 -0.17 11.74
C ILE A 57 9.99 -0.64 12.54
N PRO A 58 10.16 -1.93 12.89
CA PRO A 58 11.41 -2.44 13.46
C PRO A 58 12.64 -2.13 12.60
N VAL A 59 12.54 -2.28 11.27
CA VAL A 59 13.65 -1.95 10.36
C VAL A 59 14.04 -0.47 10.49
N LEU A 60 13.06 0.44 10.49
CA LEU A 60 13.29 1.87 10.67
C LEU A 60 13.89 2.19 12.05
N LEU A 61 13.50 1.47 13.10
CA LEU A 61 14.08 1.63 14.43
C LEU A 61 15.53 1.11 14.52
N ALA A 62 15.88 0.11 13.71
CA ALA A 62 17.22 -0.47 13.64
C ALA A 62 18.18 0.29 12.71
N GLU A 63 17.68 1.18 11.84
CA GLU A 63 18.51 2.03 10.99
C GLU A 63 19.42 2.97 11.81
N SER A 64 20.59 3.31 11.26
CA SER A 64 21.53 4.22 11.90
C SER A 64 20.93 5.60 12.16
N GLY A 65 20.71 5.94 13.42
CA GLY A 65 20.28 7.26 13.89
C GLY A 65 19.18 7.18 14.95
N PRO A 66 19.02 8.19 15.81
CA PRO A 66 17.92 8.22 16.76
C PRO A 66 16.60 8.35 16.01
N ARG A 67 15.71 7.37 16.19
CA ARG A 67 14.33 7.40 15.69
C ARG A 67 13.43 6.89 16.81
N THR A 68 12.41 7.68 17.15
CA THR A 68 11.37 7.26 18.09
C THR A 68 10.39 6.32 17.38
N LEU A 69 9.65 5.53 18.16
CA LEU A 69 8.57 4.69 17.61
C LEU A 69 7.55 5.53 16.81
N GLN A 70 7.14 6.68 17.34
CA GLN A 70 6.19 7.54 16.64
C GLN A 70 6.75 8.05 15.31
N GLU A 71 8.03 8.38 15.23
CA GLU A 71 8.66 8.78 13.96
C GLU A 71 8.73 7.63 12.96
N ALA A 72 8.95 6.39 13.41
CA ALA A 72 8.90 5.22 12.54
C ALA A 72 7.48 4.97 12.00
N VAL A 73 6.45 5.10 12.85
CA VAL A 73 5.04 5.01 12.45
C VAL A 73 4.71 6.10 11.43
N ASP A 74 5.06 7.36 11.71
CA ASP A 74 4.83 8.50 10.81
C ASP A 74 5.54 8.29 9.46
N ASP A 75 6.78 7.80 9.46
CA ASP A 75 7.55 7.48 8.26
C ASP A 75 6.86 6.37 7.44
N THR A 76 6.35 5.31 8.09
CA THR A 76 5.59 4.23 7.45
C THR A 76 4.28 4.72 6.83
N VAL A 77 3.51 5.54 7.55
CA VAL A 77 2.27 6.16 7.03
C VAL A 77 2.58 7.02 5.81
N ALA A 78 3.61 7.87 5.87
CA ALA A 78 4.01 8.71 4.75
C ALA A 78 4.46 7.89 3.52
N LEU A 79 5.16 6.77 3.73
CA LEU A 79 5.51 5.86 2.64
C LEU A 79 4.26 5.26 2.01
N ARG A 80 3.35 4.72 2.83
CA ARG A 80 2.08 4.13 2.40
C ARG A 80 1.27 5.11 1.57
N ASP A 81 1.14 6.36 2.00
CA ASP A 81 0.38 7.37 1.28
C ASP A 81 0.99 7.70 -0.09
N ARG A 82 2.33 7.72 -0.21
CA ARG A 82 3.00 7.92 -1.50
C ARG A 82 2.82 6.73 -2.43
N VAL A 83 2.83 5.50 -1.90
CA VAL A 83 2.58 4.30 -2.69
C VAL A 83 1.14 4.31 -3.23
N MET A 84 0.18 4.70 -2.39
CA MET A 84 -1.22 4.83 -2.81
C MET A 84 -1.42 5.96 -3.82
N ASP A 85 -0.81 7.12 -3.61
CA ASP A 85 -0.81 8.20 -4.61
C ASP A 85 -0.27 7.73 -5.97
N LEU A 86 0.85 7.00 -5.97
CA LEU A 86 1.40 6.43 -7.20
C LEU A 86 0.43 5.44 -7.86
N HIS A 87 -0.23 4.58 -7.08
CA HIS A 87 -1.26 3.68 -7.59
C HIS A 87 -2.41 4.45 -8.27
N LEU A 88 -2.93 5.49 -7.61
CA LEU A 88 -4.01 6.32 -8.16
C LEU A 88 -3.58 7.03 -9.46
N ARG A 89 -2.32 7.49 -9.54
CA ARG A 89 -1.80 8.09 -10.78
C ARG A 89 -1.62 7.05 -11.90
N LEU A 90 -1.26 5.81 -11.58
CA LEU A 90 -1.22 4.70 -12.55
C LEU A 90 -2.62 4.35 -13.07
N ALA A 91 -3.64 4.32 -12.19
CA ALA A 91 -5.03 4.16 -12.61
C ALA A 91 -5.47 5.28 -13.56
N ALA A 92 -5.13 6.53 -13.24
CA ALA A 92 -5.39 7.66 -14.13
C ALA A 92 -4.61 7.55 -15.46
N ALA A 93 -3.37 7.05 -15.44
CA ALA A 93 -2.57 6.84 -16.65
C ALA A 93 -3.18 5.75 -17.55
N ALA A 94 -3.74 4.68 -16.98
CA ALA A 94 -4.44 3.63 -17.73
C ALA A 94 -5.62 4.20 -18.54
N VAL A 95 -6.34 5.17 -17.96
CA VAL A 95 -7.42 5.89 -18.66
C VAL A 95 -6.85 6.77 -19.77
N ARG A 96 -5.79 7.55 -19.50
CA ARG A 96 -5.19 8.46 -20.50
C ARG A 96 -4.57 7.73 -21.69
N ALA A 97 -3.98 6.56 -21.46
CA ALA A 97 -3.34 5.75 -22.49
C ALA A 97 -4.33 4.93 -23.33
N ASP A 98 -5.64 5.10 -23.10
CA ASP A 98 -6.71 4.27 -23.68
C ASP A 98 -6.44 2.76 -23.55
N ALA A 99 -5.97 2.34 -22.37
CA ALA A 99 -5.84 0.93 -22.08
C ALA A 99 -7.20 0.25 -22.22
N GLY A 100 -7.25 -1.00 -22.69
CA GLY A 100 -8.51 -1.71 -22.90
C GLY A 100 -9.42 -1.66 -21.65
N PRO A 101 -10.76 -1.64 -21.81
CA PRO A 101 -11.70 -1.47 -20.69
C PRO A 101 -11.42 -2.41 -19.52
N ARG A 102 -11.14 -3.69 -19.80
CA ARG A 102 -10.81 -4.69 -18.78
C ARG A 102 -9.53 -4.37 -18.01
N THR A 103 -8.50 -3.86 -18.66
CA THR A 103 -7.26 -3.44 -17.98
C THR A 103 -7.54 -2.26 -17.03
N ARG A 104 -8.37 -1.30 -17.43
CA ARG A 104 -8.76 -0.18 -16.57
C ARG A 104 -9.54 -0.64 -15.34
N ASP A 105 -10.53 -1.51 -15.55
CA ASP A 105 -11.34 -2.07 -14.47
C ASP A 105 -10.52 -2.94 -13.52
N TYR A 106 -9.55 -3.69 -14.05
CA TYR A 106 -8.62 -4.49 -13.26
C TYR A 106 -7.75 -3.63 -12.35
N VAL A 107 -7.15 -2.57 -12.90
CA VAL A 107 -6.33 -1.63 -12.14
C VAL A 107 -7.15 -0.93 -11.05
N ASP A 108 -8.37 -0.51 -11.36
CA ASP A 108 -9.27 0.07 -10.36
C ASP A 108 -9.65 -0.93 -9.26
N LEU A 109 -9.94 -2.19 -9.62
CA LEU A 109 -10.29 -3.22 -8.64
C LEU A 109 -9.12 -3.56 -7.71
N LEU A 110 -7.86 -3.46 -8.16
CA LEU A 110 -6.69 -3.59 -7.29
C LEU A 110 -6.67 -2.51 -6.19
N GLY A 111 -6.97 -1.25 -6.54
CA GLY A 111 -7.08 -0.16 -5.59
C GLY A 111 -8.20 -0.38 -4.58
N ARG A 112 -9.38 -0.80 -5.06
CA ARG A 112 -10.52 -1.15 -4.20
C ARG A 112 -10.22 -2.34 -3.27
N ALA A 113 -9.52 -3.35 -3.76
CA ALA A 113 -9.11 -4.49 -2.95
C ALA A 113 -8.14 -4.07 -1.82
N SER A 114 -7.21 -3.17 -2.12
CA SER A 114 -6.32 -2.56 -1.11
C SER A 114 -7.14 -1.83 -0.02
N ALA A 115 -8.09 -0.97 -0.41
CA ALA A 115 -8.97 -0.29 0.53
C ALA A 115 -9.86 -1.25 1.36
N GLY A 116 -10.29 -2.36 0.75
CA GLY A 116 -11.01 -3.43 1.42
C GLY A 116 -10.17 -4.10 2.52
N ILE A 117 -8.89 -4.36 2.25
CA ILE A 117 -7.95 -4.88 3.25
C ILE A 117 -7.76 -3.88 4.39
N THR A 118 -7.59 -2.59 4.11
CA THR A 118 -7.50 -1.55 5.16
C THR A 118 -8.74 -1.56 6.05
N THR A 119 -9.94 -1.61 5.43
CA THR A 119 -11.22 -1.60 6.15
C THR A 119 -11.37 -2.86 7.01
N PHE A 120 -11.09 -4.03 6.44
CA PHE A 120 -11.11 -5.31 7.17
C PHE A 120 -10.13 -5.31 8.35
N SER A 121 -8.90 -4.87 8.12
CA SER A 121 -7.86 -4.82 9.17
C SER A 121 -8.22 -3.82 10.26
N ARG A 122 -8.90 -2.71 9.95
CA ARG A 122 -9.33 -1.74 10.96
C ARG A 122 -10.49 -2.25 11.83
N ASP A 123 -11.41 -3.02 11.25
CA ASP A 123 -12.70 -3.29 11.87
C ASP A 123 -12.85 -4.69 12.47
N THR A 124 -11.97 -5.63 12.14
CA THR A 124 -12.08 -7.01 12.66
C THR A 124 -11.37 -7.22 14.00
N LEU A 125 -11.91 -8.17 14.78
CA LEU A 125 -11.33 -8.62 16.06
C LEU A 125 -9.96 -9.29 15.91
N ARG A 126 -9.55 -9.60 14.67
CA ARG A 126 -8.21 -10.10 14.38
C ARG A 126 -7.14 -9.06 14.74
N TYR A 127 -7.42 -7.77 14.54
CA TYR A 127 -6.48 -6.66 14.66
C TYR A 127 -6.86 -5.67 15.77
N THR A 128 -8.13 -5.68 16.18
CA THR A 128 -8.62 -4.84 17.27
C THR A 128 -8.71 -5.66 18.55
N THR A 129 -8.25 -5.07 19.66
CA THR A 129 -8.63 -5.53 21.00
C THR A 129 -9.76 -4.65 21.53
N PRO A 130 -10.67 -5.16 22.39
CA PRO A 130 -11.83 -4.41 22.88
C PRO A 130 -11.50 -3.05 23.52
N HIS A 131 -10.26 -2.88 24.00
CA HIS A 131 -9.78 -1.68 24.66
C HIS A 131 -8.91 -0.77 23.77
N GLN A 132 -8.59 -1.20 22.55
CA GLN A 132 -7.77 -0.41 21.63
C GLN A 132 -8.66 0.53 20.81
N ARG A 133 -8.33 1.82 20.87
CA ARG A 133 -9.01 2.84 20.05
C ARG A 133 -8.72 2.57 18.58
N LYS A 134 -9.77 2.53 17.75
CA LYS A 134 -9.62 2.43 16.30
C LYS A 134 -8.84 3.66 15.78
N PRO A 135 -7.85 3.46 14.90
CA PRO A 135 -7.14 4.58 14.30
C PRO A 135 -8.11 5.42 13.45
N PRO A 136 -7.96 6.76 13.44
CA PRO A 136 -8.80 7.63 12.64
C PRO A 136 -8.56 7.39 11.15
N MET A 137 -9.62 7.50 10.35
CA MET A 137 -9.53 7.46 8.89
C MET A 137 -9.48 8.88 8.36
N THR A 138 -8.39 9.25 7.69
CA THR A 138 -8.24 10.57 7.07
C THR A 138 -8.49 10.50 5.57
N SER A 139 -9.12 11.53 5.01
CA SER A 139 -9.31 11.68 3.56
C SER A 139 -8.11 12.30 2.85
N HIS A 140 -7.18 12.85 3.61
CA HIS A 140 -6.00 13.54 3.09
C HIS A 140 -4.74 12.71 3.32
N PRO A 141 -3.86 12.61 2.32
CA PRO A 141 -2.57 11.96 2.48
C PRO A 141 -1.70 12.78 3.44
N THR A 142 -0.83 12.08 4.16
CA THR A 142 0.13 12.67 5.08
C THR A 142 1.12 13.54 4.28
N PRO A 143 1.29 14.82 4.63
CA PRO A 143 2.25 15.66 3.93
C PRO A 143 3.67 15.09 4.11
N PRO A 144 4.52 15.12 3.08
CA PRO A 144 5.87 14.61 3.20
C PRO A 144 6.64 15.38 4.27
N ARG A 145 7.13 14.69 5.30
CA ARG A 145 8.09 15.27 6.26
C ARG A 145 9.36 15.70 5.49
N ARG A 146 9.87 16.90 5.76
CA ARG A 146 11.13 17.40 5.19
C ARG A 146 12.29 16.56 5.75
N GLY A 147 13.05 15.89 4.88
CA GLY A 147 14.24 15.11 5.26
C GLY A 147 14.90 14.37 4.09
N PRO A 148 16.24 14.22 4.08
CA PRO A 148 16.99 13.77 2.89
C PRO A 148 16.80 12.30 2.53
N CYS A 149 16.56 11.40 3.50
CA CYS A 149 16.34 9.96 3.25
C CYS A 149 14.88 9.50 3.38
N ARG A 150 13.97 10.37 3.84
CA ARG A 150 12.62 9.99 4.30
C ARG A 150 11.50 10.43 3.35
N SER A 151 11.89 10.99 2.21
CA SER A 151 10.99 11.65 1.24
C SER A 151 10.76 10.89 -0.07
N ARG A 152 11.42 9.74 -0.29
CA ARG A 152 11.38 9.03 -1.58
C ARG A 152 10.80 7.62 -1.45
N LEU A 153 10.12 7.17 -2.50
CA LEU A 153 9.75 5.77 -2.67
C LEU A 153 11.02 4.91 -2.74
N PRO A 154 11.04 3.69 -2.17
CA PRO A 154 12.11 2.73 -2.37
C PRO A 154 12.37 2.53 -3.86
N PRO A 155 13.62 2.34 -4.33
CA PRO A 155 13.94 2.25 -5.75
C PRO A 155 13.07 1.25 -6.53
N GLN A 156 12.72 0.14 -5.88
CA GLN A 156 11.86 -0.90 -6.43
C GLN A 156 10.47 -0.35 -6.76
N ILE A 157 9.85 0.46 -5.91
CA ILE A 157 8.55 1.06 -6.22
C ILE A 157 8.70 2.35 -7.02
N GLY A 158 9.73 3.15 -6.72
CA GLY A 158 10.01 4.43 -7.35
C GLY A 158 10.21 4.36 -8.86
N ARG A 159 10.72 3.23 -9.38
CA ARG A 159 10.86 2.96 -10.83
C ARG A 159 9.55 3.10 -11.60
N TRP A 160 8.40 2.95 -10.94
CA TRP A 160 7.09 3.05 -11.57
C TRP A 160 6.60 4.49 -11.75
N THR A 161 7.24 5.48 -11.13
CA THR A 161 6.86 6.90 -11.26
C THR A 161 6.86 7.37 -12.72
N GLN A 162 7.80 6.86 -13.54
CA GLN A 162 7.88 7.17 -14.97
C GLN A 162 6.67 6.69 -15.79
N ARG A 163 5.85 5.78 -15.25
CA ARG A 163 4.65 5.22 -15.91
C ARG A 163 3.35 5.91 -15.49
N ALA A 164 3.43 6.83 -14.53
CA ALA A 164 2.29 7.56 -13.99
C ALA A 164 2.02 8.90 -14.71
N HIS A 165 2.86 9.27 -15.68
CA HIS A 165 2.72 10.45 -16.53
C HIS A 165 2.10 10.05 -17.87
#